data_AF-A0A1B9XWB7-F1
#
_entry.id   AF-A0A1B9XWB7-F1
#
_cell.length_a   1.000
_cell.length_b   1.000
_cell.length_c   1.000
_cell.angle_alpha   90.00
_cell.angle_beta   90.00
_cell.angle_gamma   90.00
#
_symmetry.space_group_name_H-M   'P 1'
#
loop_
_entity.id
_entity.type
_entity.pdbx_description
1 polymer ?
#
loop_
_entity_poly.entity_id
_entity_poly.type
_entity_poly.pdbx_seq_one_letter_code
_entity_poly.pdbx_strand_id
1 'polypeptide(L)' 'MTEQNHCYENAIAERVNGILKDEFYLDQTFDNVAHAKRATKNAINLYNEVRLHLSLDYKTPNMVYKLSA' A
#
# COMPACT_ATOMS: atom_id res chain seq x y z
N MET A 1 -23.36 12.56 9.61
CA MET A 1 -22.38 13.64 9.45
C MET A 1 -21.10 12.99 8.95
N THR A 2 -20.89 12.96 7.64
CA THR A 2 -19.64 12.49 7.04
C THR A 2 -19.00 13.71 6.41
N GLU A 3 -18.13 14.35 7.17
CA GLU A 3 -17.34 15.46 6.66
C GLU A 3 -16.38 14.88 5.62
N GLN A 4 -16.57 15.32 4.37
CA GLN A 4 -15.70 15.05 3.23
C GLN A 4 -14.29 15.54 3.55
N ASN A 5 -13.46 14.76 4.26
CA ASN A 5 -11.99 14.89 4.41
C ASN A 5 -11.41 14.14 5.63
N HIS A 6 -12.14 13.21 6.26
CA HIS A 6 -11.53 12.37 7.30
C HIS A 6 -10.66 11.27 6.67
N CYS A 7 -9.33 11.39 6.73
CA CYS A 7 -8.43 10.39 6.15
C CYS A 7 -8.61 8.98 6.75
N TYR A 8 -9.07 8.91 8.00
CA TYR A 8 -9.43 7.68 8.72
C TYR A 8 -10.72 7.02 8.23
N GLU A 9 -11.57 7.72 7.48
CA GLU A 9 -12.80 7.14 6.90
C GLU A 9 -12.59 6.56 5.51
N ASN A 10 -11.39 6.68 4.94
CA ASN A 10 -11.07 6.05 3.66
C ASN A 10 -10.81 4.55 3.88
N ALA A 11 -11.89 3.77 3.87
CA ALA A 11 -11.85 2.31 4.02
C ALA A 11 -10.91 1.63 3.00
N ILE A 12 -10.72 2.21 1.82
CA ILE A 12 -9.75 1.71 0.83
C ILE A 12 -8.32 1.97 1.29
N ALA A 13 -8.02 3.18 1.78
CA ALA A 13 -6.70 3.52 2.30
C ALA A 13 -6.33 2.68 3.52
N GLU A 14 -7.26 2.49 4.46
CA GLU A 14 -7.04 1.63 5.64
C GLU A 14 -6.75 0.18 5.25
N ARG A 15 -7.47 -0.36 4.26
CA ARG A 15 -7.19 -1.70 3.75
C ARG A 15 -5.79 -1.81 3.14
N VAL A 16 -5.36 -0.82 2.36
CA VAL A 16 -4.01 -0.79 1.78
C VAL A 16 -2.96 -0.66 2.87
N ASN A 17 -3.18 0.21 3.85
CA ASN A 17 -2.28 0.39 4.99
C ASN A 17 -2.17 -0.88 5.84
N GLY A 18 -3.26 -1.62 6.04
CA GLY A 18 -3.25 -2.91 6.73
C GLY A 18 -2.38 -3.92 6.00
N ILE A 19 -2.55 -4.07 4.68
CA ILE A 19 -1.69 -4.93 3.86
C ILE A 19 -0.22 -4.53 3.96
N LEU A 20 0.09 -3.24 3.89
CA LEU A 20 1.46 -2.75 3.99
C LEU A 20 2.09 -3.02 5.36
N LYS A 21 1.30 -2.97 6.43
CA LYS A 21 1.76 -3.31 7.78
C LYS A 21 1.97 -4.81 7.93
N ASP A 22 0.96 -5.62 7.56
CA ASP A 22 0.95 -7.07 7.82
C ASP A 22 1.88 -7.85 6.87
N GLU A 23 1.90 -7.52 5.58
CA GLU A 23 2.66 -8.28 4.57
C GLU A 23 4.09 -7.74 4.39
N PHE A 24 4.33 -6.46 4.69
CA PHE A 24 5.64 -5.81 4.50
C PHE A 24 6.30 -5.33 5.79
N TYR A 25 5.76 -5.75 6.94
CA TYR A 25 6.32 -5.49 8.28
C TYR A 25 6.54 -4.00 8.57
N LEU A 26 5.69 -3.13 8.01
CA LEU A 26 5.74 -1.69 8.30
C LEU A 26 5.18 -1.32 9.69
N ASP A 27 4.68 -2.30 10.43
CA ASP A 27 4.28 -2.18 11.83
C ASP A 27 5.45 -2.35 12.83
N GLN A 28 6.63 -2.75 12.34
CA GLN A 28 7.82 -2.91 13.18
C GLN A 28 8.42 -1.56 13.59
N THR A 29 9.15 -1.58 14.70
CA THR A 29 9.94 -0.44 15.14
C THR A 29 11.18 -0.29 14.25
N PHE A 30 11.39 0.91 13.71
CA PHE A 30 12.58 1.24 12.92
C PHE A 30 13.58 2.04 13.75
N ASP A 31 14.87 1.75 13.58
CA ASP A 31 15.95 2.42 14.32
C ASP A 31 16.07 3.91 14.00
N ASN A 32 15.67 4.32 12.78
CA ASN A 32 15.71 5.72 12.35
C ASN A 32 14.71 6.00 11.22
N VAL A 33 14.38 7.29 11.07
CA VAL A 33 13.42 7.78 10.08
C VAL A 33 13.87 7.49 8.63
N ALA A 34 15.18 7.51 8.36
CA ALA A 34 15.68 7.21 7.02
C ALA A 34 15.45 5.74 6.64
N HIS A 35 15.62 4.83 7.59
CA HIS A 35 15.34 3.40 7.41
C HIS A 35 13.85 3.16 7.18
N ALA A 36 12.99 3.77 8.02
CA ALA A 36 11.54 3.71 7.85
C ALA A 36 11.12 4.19 6.45
N LYS A 37 11.59 5.37 6.02
CA LYS A 37 11.29 5.92 4.68
C LYS A 37 11.71 4.98 3.55
N ARG A 38 12.89 4.35 3.65
CA ARG A 38 13.38 3.39 2.65
C ARG A 38 12.53 2.12 2.64
N ALA A 39 12.21 1.57 3.80
CA ALA A 39 11.35 0.39 3.93
C ALA A 39 9.96 0.67 3.35
N THR A 40 9.34 1.80 3.69
CA THR A 40 8.05 2.22 3.15
C THR A 40 8.10 2.36 1.63
N LYS A 41 9.13 2.99 1.07
CA LYS A 41 9.28 3.11 -0.40
C LYS A 41 9.38 1.74 -1.07
N ASN A 42 10.16 0.83 -0.49
CA ASN A 42 10.31 -0.52 -1.02
C ASN A 42 9.00 -1.32 -0.92
N ALA A 43 8.27 -1.22 0.19
CA ALA A 43 6.97 -1.87 0.36
C ALA A 43 5.94 -1.37 -0.67
N ILE A 44 5.88 -0.06 -0.92
CA ILE A 44 5.01 0.52 -1.95
C ILE A 44 5.37 -0.01 -3.34
N ASN A 45 6.67 -0.06 -3.68
CA ASN A 45 7.12 -0.59 -4.96
C ASN A 45 6.74 -2.07 -5.12
N LEU A 46 6.96 -2.89 -4.08
CA LEU A 46 6.58 -4.30 -4.12
C LEU A 46 5.07 -4.49 -4.25
N TYR A 47 4.26 -3.69 -3.54
CA TYR A 47 2.81 -3.70 -3.66
C TYR A 47 2.37 -3.39 -5.10
N ASN A 48 2.96 -2.37 -5.73
CA ASN A 48 2.56 -1.92 -7.06
C ASN A 48 3.09 -2.78 -8.21
N GLU A 49 4.28 -3.36 -8.06
CA GLU A 49 4.99 -4.02 -9.18
C GLU A 49 5.09 -5.52 -9.07
N VAL A 50 5.00 -6.10 -7.87
CA VAL A 50 5.30 -7.52 -7.62
C VAL A 50 4.11 -8.25 -7.02
N ARG A 51 3.38 -7.61 -6.11
CA ARG A 51 2.23 -8.22 -5.42
C ARG A 51 1.12 -8.51 -6.43
N LEU A 52 0.74 -9.78 -6.53
CA LEU A 52 -0.39 -10.20 -7.36
C LEU A 52 -1.68 -10.01 -6.57
N HIS A 53 -2.68 -9.40 -7.20
CA HIS A 53 -3.98 -9.18 -6.57
C HIS A 53 -5.00 -10.14 -7.19
N LEU A 54 -5.62 -10.97 -6.36
CA LEU A 54 -6.69 -11.88 -6.79
C LEU A 54 -7.84 -11.10 -7.45
N SER A 55 -8.21 -9.96 -6.87
CA SER A 55 -9.23 -9.05 -7.41
C SER A 55 -8.88 -8.42 -8.76
N LEU A 56 -7.62 -8.53 -9.20
CA LEU A 56 -7.13 -8.05 -10.48
C LEU A 56 -6.75 -9.21 -11.42
N ASP A 57 -7.36 -10.39 -11.26
CA ASP A 57 -7.00 -11.61 -12.03
C ASP A 57 -5.52 -11.96 -11.94
N TYR A 58 -4.95 -11.88 -10.74
CA TYR A 58 -3.52 -12.08 -10.49
C TYR A 58 -2.60 -11.10 -11.23
N LYS A 59 -3.08 -9.88 -11.54
CA LYS A 59 -2.25 -8.79 -12.06
C LYS A 59 -1.77 -7.89 -10.93
N THR A 60 -0.69 -7.17 -11.21
CA THR A 60 -0.16 -6.15 -10.29
C THR A 60 -0.87 -4.82 -10.54
N PRO A 61 -0.95 -3.93 -9.53
CA PRO A 61 -1.59 -2.62 -9.70
C PRO A 61 -1.00 -1.82 -10.87
N ASN A 62 0.33 -1.85 -11.04
CA ASN A 62 0.98 -1.17 -12.17
C ASN A 62 0.63 -1.79 -13.52
N MET A 63 0.42 -3.11 -13.62
CA MET A 63 -0.02 -3.73 -14.87
C MET A 63 -1.41 -3.22 -15.27
N VAL A 64 -2.34 -3.15 -14.34
CA VAL A 64 -3.71 -2.69 -14.62
C VAL A 64 -3.73 -1.20 -14.90
N TYR A 65 -3.03 -0.39 -14.11
CA TYR A 65 -3.00 1.06 -14.28
C TYR A 65 -2.30 1.48 -15.59
N LYS A 66 -1.16 0.86 -15.95
CA LYS A 66 -0.45 1.15 -17.21
C LYS A 66 -1.17 0.64 -18.46
N LEU A 67 -2.04 -0.37 -18.34
CA LEU A 67 -2.92 -0.80 -19.45
C LEU A 67 -4.11 0.16 -19.68
N SER A 68 -4.38 1.04 -18.71
CA SER A 68 -5.54 1.94 -18.71
C SER A 68 -5.18 3.40 -19.06
N ALA A 69 -3.90 3.69 -19.30
CA ALA A 69 -3.37 5.02 -19.63
C ALA A 69 -2.89 5.07 -21.08
#